data_AF-A0A9Q3VVZ3-F1
#
_entry.id   AF-A0A9Q3VVZ3-F1
#
_cell.length_a   1.000
_cell.length_b   1.000
_cell.length_c   1.000
_cell.angle_alpha   90.00
_cell.angle_beta   90.00
_cell.angle_gamma   90.00
#
_symmetry.space_group_name_H-M   'P 1'
#
loop_
_entity.id
_entity.type
_entity.pdbx_description
1 polymer ?
#
loop_
_entity_poly.entity_id
_entity_poly.type
_entity_poly.pdbx_seq_one_letter_code
_entity_poly.pdbx_strand_id
1 'polypeptide(L)'
;MPQQPAPRRRLRDKQLREHRVHPRYNDDEIALVKNAAALSRMKPGGYVAECALAAARADDPTAAVADYRALVQTLMAANRQLGGIGNNLNQLTWHLNKDGAWPHPDTVQRLLDRVEASIAAVDTAVAQITEAR
;
A
#
# COMPACT_ATOMS: atom_id res chain seq x y z
N MET A 1 -21.57 -4.98 -38.30
CA MET A 1 -20.74 -4.41 -37.22
C MET A 1 -19.29 -4.42 -37.68
N PRO A 2 -18.58 -3.28 -37.77
CA PRO A 2 -17.20 -3.28 -38.21
C PRO A 2 -16.32 -3.98 -37.16
N GLN A 3 -15.51 -4.95 -37.61
CA GLN A 3 -14.61 -5.73 -36.76
C GLN A 3 -13.46 -4.85 -36.29
N GLN A 4 -13.37 -4.64 -34.98
CA GLN A 4 -12.27 -3.88 -34.39
C GLN A 4 -10.94 -4.65 -34.58
N PRO A 5 -9.88 -4.03 -35.11
CA PRO A 5 -8.61 -4.72 -35.36
C PRO A 5 -8.05 -5.29 -34.06
N ALA A 6 -7.68 -6.57 -34.07
CA ALA A 6 -7.12 -7.22 -32.91
C ALA A 6 -5.79 -6.54 -32.50
N PRO A 7 -5.64 -6.10 -31.24
CA PRO A 7 -4.41 -5.44 -30.79
C PRO A 7 -3.26 -6.47 -30.80
N ARG A 8 -2.43 -6.44 -31.85
CA ARG A 8 -1.19 -7.22 -31.94
C ARG A 8 -0.13 -6.53 -31.09
N ARG A 9 0.19 -7.12 -29.94
CA ARG A 9 0.89 -6.43 -28.86
C ARG A 9 2.29 -6.91 -28.49
N ARG A 10 2.74 -8.08 -28.94
CA ARG A 10 4.14 -8.49 -28.80
C ARG A 10 4.56 -9.27 -30.03
N LEU A 11 5.84 -9.18 -30.41
CA LEU A 11 6.36 -10.07 -31.43
C LEU A 11 6.15 -11.52 -30.97
N ARG A 12 5.67 -12.36 -31.89
CA ARG A 12 5.51 -13.79 -31.63
C ARG A 12 6.89 -14.38 -31.43
N ASP A 13 7.08 -15.06 -30.30
CA ASP A 13 8.30 -15.80 -30.03
C ASP A 13 8.26 -17.14 -30.78
N LYS A 14 9.43 -17.68 -31.13
CA LYS A 14 9.56 -18.97 -31.81
C LYS A 14 9.09 -20.11 -30.92
N GLN A 15 9.30 -19.98 -29.61
CA GLN A 15 8.86 -20.93 -28.60
C GLN A 15 7.67 -20.40 -27.80
N LEU A 16 6.84 -21.31 -27.30
CA LEU A 16 5.75 -20.96 -26.40
C LEU A 16 6.34 -20.46 -25.07
N ARG A 17 5.77 -19.41 -24.50
CA ARG A 17 6.13 -18.96 -23.15
C ARG A 17 5.55 -19.92 -22.13
N GLU A 18 6.42 -20.65 -21.43
CA GLU A 18 6.03 -21.70 -20.48
C GLU A 18 5.74 -21.15 -19.07
N HIS A 19 6.49 -20.13 -18.64
CA HIS A 19 6.37 -19.56 -17.29
C HIS A 19 5.19 -18.60 -17.17
N ARG A 20 4.45 -18.71 -16.06
CA ARG A 20 3.28 -17.87 -15.76
C ARG A 20 3.34 -17.40 -14.31
N VAL A 21 2.84 -16.18 -14.09
CA VAL A 21 2.56 -15.62 -12.77
C VAL A 21 1.05 -15.36 -12.70
N HIS A 22 0.44 -15.61 -11.55
CA HIS A 22 -1.01 -15.46 -11.32
C HIS A 22 -1.30 -14.38 -10.28
N PRO A 23 -1.21 -13.08 -10.62
CA PRO A 23 -1.60 -12.00 -9.71
C PRO A 23 -3.07 -12.11 -9.31
N ARG A 24 -3.37 -11.75 -8.07
CA ARG A 24 -4.74 -11.60 -7.56
C ARG A 24 -5.00 -10.12 -7.33
N TYR A 25 -6.23 -9.70 -7.63
CA TYR A 25 -6.67 -8.32 -7.50
C TYR A 25 -8.03 -8.30 -6.80
N ASN A 26 -8.27 -7.31 -5.95
CA ASN A 26 -9.62 -6.93 -5.53
C ASN A 26 -10.34 -6.14 -6.64
N ASP A 27 -11.58 -5.73 -6.39
CA ASP A 27 -12.43 -5.07 -7.38
C ASP A 27 -11.88 -3.70 -7.85
N ASP A 28 -11.30 -2.91 -6.94
CA ASP A 28 -10.73 -1.61 -7.27
C ASP A 28 -9.41 -1.76 -8.04
N GLU A 29 -8.54 -2.68 -7.61
CA GLU A 29 -7.28 -2.99 -8.26
C GLU A 29 -7.49 -3.48 -9.70
N ILE A 30 -8.46 -4.37 -9.92
CA ILE A 30 -8.74 -4.86 -11.27
C ILE A 30 -9.40 -3.79 -12.14
N ALA A 31 -10.18 -2.87 -11.56
CA ALA A 31 -10.73 -1.73 -12.29
C ALA A 31 -9.62 -0.79 -12.78
N LEU A 32 -8.64 -0.48 -11.93
CA LEU A 32 -7.46 0.30 -12.30
C LEU A 32 -6.67 -0.36 -13.44
N VAL A 33 -6.39 -1.66 -13.33
CA VAL A 33 -5.68 -2.42 -14.38
C VAL A 33 -6.47 -2.41 -15.70
N LYS A 34 -7.79 -2.61 -15.65
CA LYS A 34 -8.65 -2.58 -16.85
C LYS A 34 -8.63 -1.21 -17.51
N ASN A 35 -8.70 -0.13 -16.72
CA ASN A 35 -8.69 1.23 -17.24
C ASN A 35 -7.34 1.56 -17.91
N ALA A 36 -6.22 1.30 -17.22
CA ALA A 36 -4.88 1.52 -17.77
C ALA A 36 -4.62 0.68 -19.03
N ALA A 37 -5.11 -0.57 -19.04
CA ALA A 37 -5.06 -1.42 -20.23
C ALA A 37 -5.89 -0.85 -21.38
N ALA A 38 -7.10 -0.34 -21.12
CA ALA A 38 -7.93 0.30 -22.13
C ALA A 38 -7.24 1.54 -22.75
N LEU A 39 -6.68 2.43 -21.90
CA LEU A 39 -5.91 3.61 -22.31
C LEU A 39 -4.72 3.23 -23.20
N SER A 40 -4.07 2.12 -22.88
CA SER A 40 -2.93 1.61 -23.64
C SER A 40 -3.35 0.82 -24.90
N ARG A 41 -4.66 0.63 -25.15
CA ARG A 41 -5.24 -0.21 -26.23
C ARG A 41 -4.85 -1.69 -26.11
N MET A 42 -4.94 -2.18 -24.89
CA MET A 42 -4.31 -3.40 -24.41
C MET A 42 -5.38 -4.27 -23.71
N LYS A 43 -5.44 -5.59 -23.99
CA LYS A 43 -6.12 -6.56 -23.11
C LYS A 43 -5.44 -6.59 -21.73
N PRO A 44 -6.17 -6.72 -20.60
CA PRO A 44 -5.62 -6.62 -19.25
C PRO A 44 -4.42 -7.55 -18.98
N GLY A 45 -4.54 -8.85 -19.29
CA GLY A 45 -3.44 -9.80 -19.04
C GLY A 45 -2.16 -9.46 -19.82
N GLY A 46 -2.30 -9.02 -21.07
CA GLY A 46 -1.15 -8.54 -21.84
C GLY A 46 -0.59 -7.23 -21.31
N TYR A 47 -1.44 -6.36 -20.72
CA TYR A 47 -1.01 -5.08 -20.14
C TYR A 47 -0.12 -5.34 -18.93
N VAL A 48 -0.59 -6.16 -18.01
CA VAL A 48 0.18 -6.60 -16.84
C VAL A 48 1.52 -7.22 -17.25
N ALA A 49 1.53 -8.11 -18.25
CA ALA A 49 2.76 -8.74 -18.72
C ALA A 49 3.77 -7.75 -19.32
N GLU A 50 3.31 -6.75 -20.08
CA GLU A 50 4.19 -5.74 -20.67
C GLU A 50 4.69 -4.75 -19.62
N CYS A 51 3.84 -4.28 -18.72
CA CYS A 51 4.25 -3.39 -17.63
C CYS A 51 5.26 -4.06 -16.70
N ALA A 52 5.04 -5.33 -16.34
CA ALA A 52 5.98 -6.08 -15.51
C ALA A 52 7.36 -6.24 -16.18
N LEU A 53 7.38 -6.51 -17.50
CA LEU A 53 8.63 -6.63 -18.23
C LEU A 53 9.30 -5.29 -18.50
N ALA A 54 8.53 -4.22 -18.71
CA ALA A 54 9.07 -2.86 -18.83
C ALA A 54 9.73 -2.43 -17.52
N ALA A 55 9.05 -2.62 -16.38
CA ALA A 55 9.60 -2.34 -15.06
C ALA A 55 10.87 -3.17 -14.77
N ALA A 56 10.85 -4.47 -15.09
CA ALA A 56 12.02 -5.34 -14.92
C ALA A 56 13.22 -4.98 -15.82
N ARG A 57 13.00 -4.20 -16.88
CA ARG A 57 14.03 -3.76 -17.83
C ARG A 57 14.51 -2.33 -17.59
N ALA A 58 13.90 -1.60 -16.66
CA ALA A 58 14.34 -0.24 -16.31
C ALA A 58 15.73 -0.28 -15.68
N ASP A 59 16.45 0.86 -15.71
CA ASP A 59 17.79 0.97 -15.11
C ASP A 59 17.76 0.76 -13.59
N ASP A 60 16.65 1.15 -12.94
CA ASP A 60 16.32 0.77 -11.56
C ASP A 60 14.95 0.06 -11.52
N PRO A 61 14.94 -1.29 -11.60
CA PRO A 61 13.71 -2.08 -11.51
C PRO A 61 13.01 -2.01 -10.15
N THR A 62 13.70 -1.48 -9.12
CA THR A 62 13.16 -1.40 -7.76
C THR A 62 12.47 -0.08 -7.50
N ALA A 63 12.85 1.01 -8.16
CA ALA A 63 12.35 2.36 -7.89
C ALA A 63 10.82 2.44 -7.71
N ALA A 64 10.04 2.01 -8.71
CA ALA A 64 8.57 2.09 -8.66
C ALA A 64 7.94 1.21 -7.57
N VAL A 65 8.60 0.11 -7.18
CA VAL A 65 8.12 -0.81 -6.15
C VAL A 65 8.58 -0.38 -4.76
N ALA A 66 9.75 0.25 -4.68
CA ALA A 66 10.38 0.70 -3.45
C ALA A 66 9.56 1.80 -2.78
N ASP A 67 9.10 2.79 -3.54
CA ASP A 67 8.30 3.91 -3.02
C ASP A 67 6.99 3.41 -2.41
N TYR A 68 6.22 2.60 -3.14
CA TYR A 68 4.97 2.02 -2.64
C TYR A 68 5.21 1.12 -1.41
N ARG A 69 6.27 0.30 -1.41
CA ARG A 69 6.59 -0.56 -0.26
C ARG A 69 7.02 0.25 0.96
N ALA A 70 7.79 1.31 0.77
CA ALA A 70 8.21 2.20 1.84
C ALA A 70 6.98 2.91 2.45
N LEU A 71 6.05 3.34 1.61
CA LEU A 71 4.78 3.94 2.02
C LEU A 71 3.93 2.98 2.87
N VAL A 72 3.69 1.76 2.38
CA VAL A 72 2.93 0.73 3.11
C VAL A 72 3.63 0.36 4.43
N GLN A 73 4.96 0.25 4.44
CA GLN A 73 5.71 -0.03 5.67
C GLN A 73 5.57 1.09 6.69
N THR A 74 5.58 2.35 6.24
CA THR A 74 5.39 3.53 7.10
C THR A 74 3.99 3.50 7.72
N LEU A 75 2.94 3.25 6.93
CA LEU A 75 1.58 3.11 7.44
C LEU A 75 1.46 1.97 8.47
N MET A 76 2.06 0.80 8.19
CA MET A 76 2.05 -0.33 9.12
C MET A 76 2.80 -0.02 10.42
N ALA A 77 3.89 0.75 10.35
CA ALA A 77 4.61 1.20 11.54
C ALA A 77 3.76 2.16 12.38
N ALA A 78 3.06 3.10 11.74
CA ALA A 78 2.14 4.02 12.40
C ALA A 78 0.98 3.28 13.10
N ASN A 79 0.36 2.30 12.43
CA ASN A 79 -0.68 1.45 13.03
C ASN A 79 -0.18 0.69 14.26
N ARG A 80 1.08 0.21 14.27
CA ARG A 80 1.67 -0.42 15.47
C ARG A 80 1.83 0.56 16.63
N GLN A 81 2.21 1.80 16.37
CA GLN A 81 2.31 2.82 17.42
C GLN A 81 0.94 3.13 18.03
N LEU A 82 -0.10 3.26 17.20
CA LEU A 82 -1.48 3.42 17.66
C LEU A 82 -1.94 2.23 18.51
N GLY A 83 -1.62 0.99 18.12
CA GLY A 83 -1.90 -0.19 18.94
C GLY A 83 -1.22 -0.13 20.32
N GLY A 84 0.03 0.35 20.37
CA GLY A 84 0.74 0.58 21.63
C GLY A 84 0.09 1.64 22.51
N ILE A 85 -0.42 2.73 21.93
CA ILE A 85 -1.19 3.77 22.63
C ILE A 85 -2.46 3.18 23.24
N GLY A 86 -3.23 2.42 22.47
CA GLY A 86 -4.46 1.79 22.95
C GLY A 86 -4.20 0.91 24.17
N ASN A 87 -3.09 0.16 24.16
CA ASN A 87 -2.68 -0.64 25.31
C ASN A 87 -2.35 0.21 26.56
N ASN A 88 -1.64 1.32 26.38
CA ASN A 88 -1.30 2.22 27.49
C ASN A 88 -2.54 2.92 28.07
N LEU A 89 -3.48 3.37 27.22
CA LEU A 89 -4.74 3.95 27.67
C LEU A 89 -5.62 2.92 28.39
N ASN A 90 -5.60 1.67 27.93
CA ASN A 90 -6.28 0.57 28.61
C ASN A 90 -5.69 0.33 30.02
N GLN A 91 -4.36 0.40 30.17
CA GLN A 91 -3.70 0.32 31.47
C GLN A 91 -4.09 1.49 32.39
N LEU A 92 -4.14 2.72 31.87
CA LEU A 92 -4.58 3.90 32.62
C LEU A 92 -6.02 3.72 33.15
N THR A 93 -6.93 3.32 32.27
CA THR A 93 -8.33 3.06 32.60
C THR A 93 -8.46 1.98 33.67
N TRP A 94 -7.66 0.92 33.56
CA TRP A 94 -7.62 -0.15 34.56
C TRP A 94 -7.16 0.36 35.93
N HIS A 95 -6.10 1.16 36.00
CA HIS A 95 -5.61 1.74 37.26
C HIS A 95 -6.65 2.67 37.90
N LEU A 96 -7.30 3.53 37.11
CA LEU A 96 -8.35 4.43 37.60
C LEU A 96 -9.55 3.67 38.14
N ASN A 97 -9.98 2.60 37.45
CA ASN A 97 -11.12 1.79 37.89
C ASN A 97 -10.82 0.95 39.14
N LYS A 98 -9.57 0.53 39.34
CA LYS A 98 -9.18 -0.35 40.44
C LYS A 98 -8.79 0.41 41.71
N ASP A 99 -7.92 1.41 41.56
CA ASP A 99 -7.26 2.06 42.69
C ASP A 99 -7.76 3.51 42.89
N GLY A 100 -8.52 4.08 41.94
CA GLY A 100 -9.05 5.45 41.97
C GLY A 100 -7.99 6.55 41.88
N ALA A 101 -6.73 6.22 42.16
CA ALA A 101 -5.59 7.12 42.11
C ALA A 101 -5.03 7.20 40.69
N TRP A 102 -4.70 8.42 40.28
CA TRP A 102 -4.03 8.68 39.02
C TRP A 102 -2.66 8.00 38.99
N PRO A 103 -2.30 7.34 37.86
CA PRO A 103 -0.92 6.93 37.61
C PRO A 103 0.01 8.14 37.67
N HIS A 104 1.29 7.89 37.96
CA HIS A 104 2.27 8.96 38.16
C HIS A 104 2.23 9.98 36.99
N PRO A 105 2.17 11.30 37.24
CA PRO A 105 1.97 12.32 36.22
C PRO A 105 2.93 12.21 35.02
N ASP A 106 4.20 11.89 35.25
CA ASP A 106 5.19 11.72 34.18
C ASP A 106 4.88 10.55 33.23
N THR A 107 4.19 9.51 33.71
CA THR A 107 3.76 8.39 32.88
C THR A 107 2.59 8.81 31.98
N VAL A 108 1.68 9.61 32.51
CA VAL A 108 0.56 10.17 31.74
C VAL A 108 1.09 11.14 30.68
N GLN A 109 2.01 12.03 31.05
CA GLN A 109 2.58 13.00 30.12
C GLN A 109 3.30 12.29 28.96
N ARG A 110 4.17 11.31 29.24
CA ARG A 110 4.84 10.52 28.19
C ARG A 110 3.86 9.77 27.29
N LEU A 111 2.72 9.32 27.83
CA LEU A 111 1.67 8.70 27.02
C LEU A 111 1.06 9.73 26.07
N LEU A 112 0.70 10.92 26.57
CA LEU A 112 0.14 12.00 25.75
C LEU A 112 1.12 12.45 24.66
N ASP A 113 2.39 12.62 24.98
CA ASP A 113 3.42 12.97 23.99
C ASP A 113 3.54 11.91 22.90
N ARG A 114 3.45 10.61 23.27
CA ARG A 114 3.47 9.51 22.31
C ARG A 114 2.20 9.42 21.46
N VAL A 115 1.05 9.79 22.03
CA VAL A 115 -0.23 9.94 21.31
C VAL A 115 -0.10 11.01 20.24
N GLU A 116 0.37 12.21 20.60
CA GLU A 116 0.57 13.33 19.68
C GLU A 116 1.53 12.95 18.55
N ALA A 117 2.69 12.37 18.88
CA ALA A 117 3.66 11.92 17.88
C ALA A 117 3.10 10.84 16.93
N SER A 118 2.25 9.94 17.44
CA SER A 118 1.67 8.88 16.61
C SER A 118 0.56 9.40 15.70
N ILE A 119 -0.24 10.36 16.17
CA ILE A 119 -1.25 11.05 15.34
C ILE A 119 -0.53 11.77 14.19
N ALA A 120 0.50 12.55 14.48
CA ALA A 120 1.28 13.25 13.46
C ALA A 120 1.91 12.29 12.43
N ALA A 121 2.40 11.13 12.88
CA ALA A 121 2.96 10.11 12.00
C ALA A 121 1.88 9.48 11.08
N VAL A 122 0.67 9.25 11.59
CA VAL A 122 -0.47 8.76 10.79
C VAL A 122 -0.89 9.81 9.77
N ASP A 123 -1.03 11.07 10.18
CA ASP A 123 -1.40 12.17 9.27
C ASP A 123 -0.40 12.30 8.12
N THR A 124 0.90 12.21 8.43
CA THR A 124 1.97 12.22 7.42
C THR A 124 1.84 11.05 6.46
N ALA A 125 1.62 9.83 6.97
CA ALA A 125 1.48 8.63 6.14
C ALA A 125 0.23 8.70 5.24
N VAL A 126 -0.89 9.25 5.75
CA VAL A 126 -2.12 9.47 4.98
C VAL A 126 -1.88 10.49 3.86
N ALA A 127 -1.23 11.62 4.15
CA ALA A 127 -0.89 12.63 3.16
C ALA A 127 -0.07 12.05 2.00
N GLN A 128 0.97 11.26 2.32
CA GLN A 128 1.79 10.58 1.32
C GLN A 128 0.98 9.61 0.43
N ILE A 129 -0.01 8.90 0.99
CA ILE A 129 -0.88 7.99 0.22
C ILE A 129 -1.83 8.76 -0.70
N THR A 130 -2.33 9.91 -0.26
CA THR A 130 -3.24 10.74 -1.06
C THR A 130 -2.52 11.52 -2.16
N GLU A 131 -1.26 11.90 -1.95
CA GLU A 131 -0.43 12.61 -2.94
C GLU A 131 0.17 11.67 -3.99
N ALA A 132 0.37 10.39 -3.67
CA ALA A 132 0.88 9.38 -4.59
C ALA A 132 -0.18 8.80 -5.57
N ARG A 133 -1.41 9.35 -5.59
CA ARG A 133 -2.54 8.84 -6.39
C ARG A 133 -2.90 9.73 -7.58
#